data_AF-A0A497ALR0-F1
#
_entry.id   AF-A0A497ALR0-F1
#
_cell.length_a   1.000
_cell.length_b   1.000
_cell.length_c   1.000
_cell.angle_alpha   90.00
_cell.angle_beta   90.00
_cell.angle_gamma   90.00
#
_symmetry.space_group_name_H-M   'P 1'
#
loop_
_entity.id
_entity.type
_entity.pdbx_description
1 polymer ?
#
loop_
_entity_poly.entity_id
_entity_poly.type
_entity_poly.pdbx_seq_one_letter_code
_entity_poly.pdbx_strand_id
1 'polypeptide(L)'
;EPVPTILFWSGSSGTVVERNLLVDCYQGISFGNASHGPGDHSGGIVRNNFIYASQPHDVVIEMVHAAGWLVANNTALLLDPVSGVGHGMEARYSDSSGTFAYNLTNMDIALDRDGANGAGTGNVTDAHSNWFVDPSSADLHLVGAATAAIDRAATLAQVSDDYDGDGRPIGSAPDVGADEYDFPPPARANGFRVSRAITDSTTLTATLTWLSPAEAVTVTLRYSNTLIGVDNWAGATLLTDTLPGSASIFTATLPYAGGTVYFGHRSQDGLGQWSAPANAFWPASHVYLPLVSRN
;
A
#
# COMPACT_ATOMS: atom_id res chain seq x y z
N GLU A 1 -5.80 -28.04 24.72
CA GLU A 1 -5.27 -26.83 24.06
C GLU A 1 -6.27 -26.26 23.07
N PRO A 2 -6.48 -24.94 23.09
CA PRO A 2 -7.16 -24.23 22.00
C PRO A 2 -6.39 -24.46 20.70
N VAL A 3 -7.11 -24.47 19.58
CA VAL A 3 -6.55 -24.55 18.23
C VAL A 3 -6.41 -23.14 17.65
N PRO A 4 -5.39 -22.85 16.82
CA PRO A 4 -5.30 -21.59 16.10
C PRO A 4 -6.56 -21.32 15.27
N THR A 5 -6.97 -20.06 15.22
CA THR A 5 -8.11 -19.60 14.44
C THR A 5 -7.94 -19.91 12.94
N ILE A 6 -6.73 -19.71 12.41
CA ILE A 6 -6.36 -20.07 11.04
C ILE A 6 -5.19 -21.05 11.12
N LEU A 7 -5.43 -22.30 10.72
CA LEU A 7 -4.44 -23.37 10.81
C LEU A 7 -4.35 -24.13 9.48
N PHE A 8 -3.15 -24.19 8.90
CA PHE A 8 -2.84 -25.01 7.73
C PHE A 8 -1.68 -25.95 8.04
N TRP A 9 -1.94 -27.25 7.97
CA TRP A 9 -1.03 -28.30 8.45
C TRP A 9 -1.21 -29.58 7.61
N SER A 10 -0.60 -30.69 8.01
CA SER A 10 -0.71 -31.99 7.33
C SER A 10 -0.18 -31.98 5.90
N GLY A 11 1.01 -31.41 5.70
CA GLY A 11 1.69 -31.32 4.40
C GLY A 11 1.10 -30.24 3.50
N SER A 12 0.51 -29.19 4.10
CA SER A 12 0.00 -28.03 3.37
C SER A 12 1.13 -27.25 2.70
N SER A 13 0.83 -26.49 1.65
CA SER A 13 1.87 -25.70 0.97
C SER A 13 1.32 -24.46 0.28
N GLY A 14 2.11 -23.39 0.24
CA GLY A 14 1.82 -22.20 -0.56
C GLY A 14 0.58 -21.42 -0.12
N THR A 15 0.15 -21.58 1.12
CA THR A 15 -1.00 -20.87 1.69
C THR A 15 -0.75 -19.36 1.71
N VAL A 16 -1.76 -18.57 1.36
CA VAL A 16 -1.77 -17.11 1.57
C VAL A 16 -2.84 -16.77 2.60
N VAL A 17 -2.46 -16.10 3.69
CA VAL A 17 -3.36 -15.55 4.70
C VAL A 17 -3.16 -14.04 4.71
N GLU A 18 -4.12 -13.30 4.18
CA GLU A 18 -3.99 -11.85 4.03
C GLU A 18 -5.26 -11.08 4.33
N ARG A 19 -5.10 -9.83 4.80
CA ARG A 19 -6.19 -8.87 5.04
C ARG A 19 -7.30 -9.43 5.94
N ASN A 20 -6.92 -10.15 6.98
CA ASN A 20 -7.84 -10.65 8.00
C ASN A 20 -7.73 -9.80 9.27
N LEU A 21 -8.86 -9.62 9.95
CA LEU A 21 -8.94 -9.09 11.31
C LEU A 21 -9.22 -10.26 12.27
N LEU A 22 -8.30 -10.50 13.20
CA LEU A 22 -8.46 -11.48 14.27
C LEU A 22 -8.60 -10.74 15.60
N VAL A 23 -9.70 -10.97 16.30
CA VAL A 23 -10.01 -10.30 17.58
C VAL A 23 -10.16 -11.35 18.67
N ASP A 24 -9.43 -11.15 19.78
CA ASP A 24 -9.51 -11.95 21.01
C ASP A 24 -9.45 -13.47 20.78
N CYS A 25 -8.62 -13.87 19.81
CA CYS A 25 -8.30 -15.27 19.52
C CYS A 25 -7.19 -15.73 20.45
N TYR A 26 -7.37 -16.88 21.11
CA TYR A 26 -6.34 -17.44 21.98
C TYR A 26 -5.03 -17.72 21.22
N GLN A 27 -5.13 -18.24 19.99
CA GLN A 27 -4.00 -18.41 19.07
C GLN A 27 -4.47 -18.00 17.67
N GLY A 28 -3.69 -17.23 16.93
CA GLY A 28 -4.15 -16.56 15.71
C GLY A 28 -3.98 -17.40 14.44
N ILE A 29 -2.80 -17.31 13.84
CA ILE A 29 -2.46 -17.92 12.55
C ILE A 29 -1.32 -18.92 12.76
N SER A 30 -1.45 -20.13 12.23
CA SER A 30 -0.39 -21.14 12.28
C SER A 30 -0.18 -21.84 10.94
N PHE A 31 1.08 -21.88 10.50
CA PHE A 31 1.53 -22.79 9.46
C PHE A 31 2.23 -23.97 10.13
N GLY A 32 1.71 -25.16 9.85
CA GLY A 32 2.01 -26.43 10.49
C GLY A 32 1.38 -26.57 11.88
N ASN A 33 1.67 -27.66 12.57
CA ASN A 33 1.11 -27.97 13.88
C ASN A 33 2.17 -28.61 14.77
N ALA A 34 2.36 -28.08 15.98
CA ALA A 34 3.36 -28.55 16.94
C ALA A 34 3.16 -29.99 17.45
N SER A 35 1.97 -30.58 17.24
CA SER A 35 1.68 -31.99 17.55
C SER A 35 2.08 -32.97 16.45
N HIS A 36 2.57 -32.45 15.32
CA HIS A 36 2.99 -33.21 14.15
C HIS A 36 4.52 -33.31 14.06
N GLY A 37 5.05 -33.57 12.87
CA GLY A 37 6.48 -33.71 12.64
C GLY A 37 6.93 -32.98 11.38
N PRO A 38 8.20 -33.17 10.98
CA PRO A 38 8.81 -32.30 9.98
C PRO A 38 8.10 -32.23 8.63
N GLY A 39 8.05 -31.03 8.05
CA GLY A 39 7.44 -30.77 6.74
C GLY A 39 5.91 -30.67 6.77
N ASP A 40 5.34 -30.22 7.89
CA ASP A 40 3.90 -30.10 8.07
C ASP A 40 3.29 -28.93 7.27
N HIS A 41 4.12 -27.92 6.95
CA HIS A 41 3.81 -26.87 5.97
C HIS A 41 5.05 -26.44 5.15
N SER A 42 4.86 -25.99 3.91
CA SER A 42 5.94 -25.41 3.09
C SER A 42 5.51 -24.18 2.28
N GLY A 43 6.39 -23.18 2.22
CA GLY A 43 6.14 -21.92 1.54
C GLY A 43 5.04 -21.09 2.21
N GLY A 44 4.39 -20.24 1.42
CA GLY A 44 3.24 -19.46 1.86
C GLY A 44 3.60 -18.09 2.45
N ILE A 45 2.57 -17.26 2.60
CA ILE A 45 2.66 -15.87 3.00
C ILE A 45 1.56 -15.56 4.02
N VAL A 46 1.94 -14.91 5.12
CA VAL A 46 1.03 -14.28 6.08
C VAL A 46 1.29 -12.78 6.02
N ARG A 47 0.37 -12.00 5.42
CA ARG A 47 0.59 -10.56 5.21
C ARG A 47 -0.60 -9.67 5.47
N ASN A 48 -0.38 -8.42 5.85
CA ASN A 48 -1.42 -7.41 6.00
C ASN A 48 -2.58 -7.87 6.88
N ASN A 49 -2.33 -8.64 7.95
CA ASN A 49 -3.38 -9.00 8.90
C ASN A 49 -3.32 -8.07 10.12
N PHE A 50 -4.49 -7.73 10.65
CA PHE A 50 -4.66 -7.09 11.94
C PHE A 50 -5.02 -8.14 13.00
N ILE A 51 -4.30 -8.10 14.12
CA ILE A 51 -4.53 -8.99 15.25
C ILE A 51 -4.62 -8.15 16.52
N TYR A 52 -5.78 -8.17 17.16
CA TYR A 52 -6.00 -7.52 18.44
C TYR A 52 -6.35 -8.56 19.50
N ALA A 53 -5.59 -8.61 20.59
CA ALA A 53 -5.83 -9.53 21.69
C ALA A 53 -5.87 -8.76 23.01
N SER A 54 -7.09 -8.50 23.48
CA SER A 54 -7.39 -7.90 24.78
C SER A 54 -7.70 -8.94 25.87
N GLN A 55 -8.00 -10.18 25.44
CA GLN A 55 -8.25 -11.34 26.28
C GLN A 55 -7.02 -12.26 26.34
N PRO A 56 -6.97 -13.21 27.31
CA PRO A 56 -5.88 -14.16 27.43
C PRO A 56 -5.53 -14.84 26.09
N HIS A 57 -4.26 -14.73 25.68
CA HIS A 57 -3.77 -15.30 24.44
C HIS A 57 -2.37 -15.95 24.59
N ASP A 58 -2.09 -16.90 23.71
CA ASP A 58 -0.77 -17.45 23.44
C ASP A 58 -0.11 -16.70 22.25
N VAL A 59 0.85 -17.31 21.56
CA VAL A 59 1.49 -16.76 20.36
C VAL A 59 0.46 -16.57 19.24
N VAL A 60 0.36 -15.37 18.67
CA VAL A 60 -0.68 -15.06 17.67
C VAL A 60 -0.30 -15.40 16.24
N ILE A 61 0.99 -15.53 15.92
CA ILE A 61 1.46 -16.09 14.65
C ILE A 61 2.56 -17.12 14.93
N GLU A 62 2.31 -18.38 14.60
CA GLU A 62 3.22 -19.50 14.86
C GLU A 62 3.62 -20.20 13.56
N MET A 63 4.93 -20.41 13.38
CA MET A 63 5.50 -21.18 12.27
C MET A 63 6.18 -22.42 12.84
N VAL A 64 5.52 -23.57 12.75
CA VAL A 64 5.93 -24.85 13.36
C VAL A 64 5.99 -25.96 12.34
N HIS A 65 7.11 -26.69 12.30
CA HIS A 65 7.38 -27.67 11.25
C HIS A 65 7.15 -27.11 9.82
N ALA A 66 7.47 -25.83 9.63
CA ALA A 66 7.13 -25.05 8.45
C ALA A 66 8.35 -24.35 7.85
N ALA A 67 8.60 -24.54 6.55
CA ALA A 67 9.79 -24.01 5.87
C ALA A 67 9.47 -23.16 4.63
N GLY A 68 10.22 -22.09 4.41
CA GLY A 68 10.11 -21.22 3.23
C GLY A 68 8.98 -20.19 3.27
N TRP A 69 8.42 -19.91 4.45
CA TRP A 69 7.34 -18.93 4.64
C TRP A 69 7.85 -17.48 4.72
N LEU A 70 6.94 -16.54 4.46
CA LEU A 70 7.10 -15.11 4.70
C LEU A 70 5.95 -14.61 5.58
N VAL A 71 6.28 -14.05 6.75
CA VAL A 71 5.33 -13.33 7.60
C VAL A 71 5.68 -11.85 7.50
N ALA A 72 4.91 -11.08 6.73
CA ALA A 72 5.28 -9.72 6.39
C ALA A 72 4.18 -8.71 6.65
N ASN A 73 4.51 -7.51 7.15
CA ASN A 73 3.56 -6.40 7.25
C ASN A 73 2.26 -6.80 7.96
N ASN A 74 2.33 -7.55 9.07
CA ASN A 74 1.17 -7.76 9.94
C ASN A 74 1.23 -6.76 11.10
N THR A 75 0.08 -6.32 11.61
CA THR A 75 0.00 -5.53 12.85
C THR A 75 -0.64 -6.38 13.95
N ALA A 76 0.02 -6.51 15.10
CA ALA A 76 -0.50 -7.21 16.26
C ALA A 76 -0.42 -6.33 17.52
N LEU A 77 -1.54 -6.13 18.22
CA LEU A 77 -1.59 -5.46 19.51
C LEU A 77 -2.09 -6.44 20.58
N LEU A 78 -1.19 -6.83 21.48
CA LEU A 78 -1.30 -7.99 22.36
C LEU A 78 -1.21 -7.54 23.82
N LEU A 79 -2.33 -7.57 24.54
CA LEU A 79 -2.49 -6.88 25.81
C LEU A 79 -2.55 -7.80 27.03
N ASP A 80 -2.87 -9.09 26.85
CA ASP A 80 -3.05 -10.05 27.94
C ASP A 80 -2.40 -11.42 27.60
N PRO A 81 -1.06 -11.47 27.42
CA PRO A 81 -0.38 -12.73 27.18
C PRO A 81 -0.49 -13.63 28.41
N VAL A 82 -0.80 -14.91 28.21
CA VAL A 82 -0.83 -15.87 29.32
C VAL A 82 0.55 -15.99 29.99
N SER A 83 0.55 -16.30 31.29
CA SER A 83 1.77 -16.39 32.09
C SER A 83 2.84 -17.29 31.45
N GLY A 84 4.00 -16.71 31.14
CA GLY A 84 5.15 -17.42 30.57
C GLY A 84 5.32 -17.22 29.07
N VAL A 85 4.38 -16.58 28.38
CA VAL A 85 4.51 -16.18 26.97
C VAL A 85 5.19 -14.81 26.91
N GLY A 86 6.41 -14.77 26.36
CA GLY A 86 7.23 -13.56 26.24
C GLY A 86 7.23 -12.93 24.85
N HIS A 87 6.61 -13.58 23.87
CA HIS A 87 6.67 -13.23 22.45
C HIS A 87 5.30 -13.39 21.80
N GLY A 88 5.00 -12.53 20.83
CA GLY A 88 3.73 -12.53 20.11
C GLY A 88 3.74 -13.36 18.84
N MET A 89 4.92 -13.59 18.26
CA MET A 89 5.09 -14.38 17.04
C MET A 89 6.29 -15.30 17.17
N GLU A 90 6.29 -16.44 16.49
CA GLU A 90 7.43 -17.36 16.56
C GLU A 90 7.68 -18.23 15.34
N ALA A 91 8.95 -18.61 15.16
CA ALA A 91 9.36 -19.81 14.47
C ALA A 91 9.82 -20.85 15.50
N ARG A 92 9.39 -22.10 15.33
CA ARG A 92 9.67 -23.16 16.29
C ARG A 92 10.01 -24.50 15.64
N TYR A 93 10.95 -25.22 16.25
CA TYR A 93 11.57 -26.47 15.82
C TYR A 93 12.59 -26.34 14.68
N SER A 94 13.60 -27.22 14.70
CA SER A 94 14.78 -27.15 13.83
C SER A 94 14.55 -27.29 12.33
N ASP A 95 13.39 -27.82 11.93
CA ASP A 95 13.00 -27.92 10.53
C ASP A 95 12.19 -26.70 10.05
N SER A 96 11.90 -25.75 10.94
CA SER A 96 11.24 -24.50 10.59
C SER A 96 12.23 -23.43 10.13
N SER A 97 11.92 -22.78 9.01
CA SER A 97 12.73 -21.68 8.48
C SER A 97 11.92 -20.72 7.61
N GLY A 98 12.21 -19.43 7.68
CA GLY A 98 11.49 -18.40 6.95
C GLY A 98 11.82 -17.02 7.46
N THR A 99 11.05 -16.00 7.05
CA THR A 99 11.34 -14.60 7.38
C THR A 99 10.13 -13.90 7.98
N PHE A 100 10.34 -13.24 9.13
CA PHE A 100 9.47 -12.20 9.65
C PHE A 100 9.99 -10.83 9.16
N ALA A 101 9.22 -10.14 8.31
CA ALA A 101 9.64 -8.88 7.69
C ALA A 101 8.66 -7.75 7.95
N TYR A 102 9.12 -6.62 8.51
CA TYR A 102 8.32 -5.40 8.65
C TYR A 102 6.95 -5.62 9.33
N ASN A 103 6.86 -6.54 10.28
CA ASN A 103 5.70 -6.67 11.15
C ASN A 103 5.74 -5.61 12.26
N LEU A 104 4.57 -5.13 12.66
CA LEU A 104 4.38 -4.22 13.77
C LEU A 104 3.71 -4.97 14.92
N THR A 105 4.35 -5.04 16.08
CA THR A 105 3.82 -5.70 17.27
C THR A 105 4.30 -5.02 18.54
N ASN A 106 3.67 -5.29 19.67
CA ASN A 106 4.09 -4.80 21.00
C ASN A 106 4.72 -5.91 21.87
N MET A 107 5.07 -7.04 21.27
CA MET A 107 5.77 -8.16 21.90
C MET A 107 6.91 -8.66 21.02
N ASP A 108 7.89 -9.34 21.61
CA ASP A 108 9.02 -9.92 20.88
C ASP A 108 8.59 -10.95 19.82
N ILE A 109 9.47 -11.21 18.86
CA ILE A 109 9.35 -12.28 17.86
C ILE A 109 10.45 -13.30 18.13
N ALA A 110 10.07 -14.53 18.48
CA ALA A 110 11.01 -15.61 18.73
C ALA A 110 11.44 -16.27 17.41
N LEU A 111 12.69 -16.10 16.99
CA LEU A 111 13.18 -16.56 15.68
C LEU A 111 13.78 -17.97 15.71
N ASP A 112 14.18 -18.47 16.87
CA ASP A 112 15.02 -19.66 17.04
C ASP A 112 14.51 -20.65 18.10
N ARG A 113 13.22 -20.58 18.46
CA ARG A 113 12.64 -21.45 19.50
C ARG A 113 12.79 -22.92 19.12
N ASP A 114 13.26 -23.72 20.07
CA ASP A 114 13.50 -25.17 19.90
C ASP A 114 14.37 -25.51 18.66
N GLY A 115 15.30 -24.61 18.31
CA GLY A 115 16.29 -24.82 17.25
C GLY A 115 15.88 -24.32 15.86
N ALA A 116 14.76 -23.59 15.74
CA ALA A 116 14.31 -23.01 14.47
C ALA A 116 15.34 -22.08 13.83
N ASN A 117 15.19 -21.87 12.52
CA ASN A 117 16.03 -20.99 11.72
C ASN A 117 15.19 -19.88 11.08
N GLY A 118 14.48 -19.11 11.90
CA GLY A 118 13.78 -17.91 11.48
C GLY A 118 14.73 -16.73 11.29
N ALA A 119 14.42 -15.87 10.31
CA ALA A 119 15.09 -14.60 10.11
C ALA A 119 14.14 -13.43 10.42
N GLY A 120 14.70 -12.31 10.89
CA GLY A 120 13.97 -11.06 11.14
C GLY A 120 14.57 -9.91 10.34
N THR A 121 13.72 -9.07 9.74
CA THR A 121 14.15 -7.82 9.10
C THR A 121 13.12 -6.71 9.31
N GLY A 122 13.55 -5.57 9.84
CA GLY A 122 12.72 -4.36 9.94
C GLY A 122 11.43 -4.47 10.76
N ASN A 123 11.23 -5.53 11.54
CA ASN A 123 10.09 -5.63 12.45
C ASN A 123 10.21 -4.58 13.56
N VAL A 124 9.08 -4.03 13.99
CA VAL A 124 8.97 -3.15 15.15
C VAL A 124 8.19 -3.90 16.23
N THR A 125 8.80 -4.12 17.40
CA THR A 125 8.24 -4.93 18.50
C THR A 125 7.83 -4.11 19.73
N ASP A 126 7.81 -2.77 19.60
CA ASP A 126 7.45 -1.82 20.65
C ASP A 126 6.28 -0.92 20.20
N ALA A 127 5.26 -1.50 19.56
CA ALA A 127 4.05 -0.78 19.18
C ALA A 127 3.26 -0.32 20.42
N HIS A 128 2.74 0.90 20.41
CA HIS A 128 1.96 1.46 21.52
C HIS A 128 0.51 1.66 21.11
N SER A 129 -0.45 1.54 22.03
CA SER A 129 -1.88 1.69 21.70
C SER A 129 -2.23 3.05 21.10
N ASN A 130 -1.48 4.12 21.45
CA ASN A 130 -1.68 5.46 20.88
C ASN A 130 -1.14 5.62 19.44
N TRP A 131 -0.63 4.56 18.83
CA TRP A 131 -0.25 4.54 17.42
C TRP A 131 -1.43 4.19 16.51
N PHE A 132 -2.58 3.87 17.08
CA PHE A 132 -3.76 3.40 16.36
C PHE A 132 -4.98 4.32 16.55
N VAL A 133 -5.89 4.30 15.59
CA VAL A 133 -7.12 5.13 15.58
C VAL A 133 -8.05 4.79 16.75
N ASP A 134 -8.44 3.52 16.90
CA ASP A 134 -9.25 3.03 18.01
C ASP A 134 -8.91 1.56 18.32
N PRO A 135 -7.79 1.30 19.00
CA PRO A 135 -7.36 -0.07 19.26
C PRO A 135 -8.38 -0.86 20.09
N SER A 136 -9.20 -0.19 20.89
CA SER A 136 -10.19 -0.86 21.74
C SER A 136 -11.34 -1.51 20.96
N SER A 137 -11.60 -1.03 19.74
CA SER A 137 -12.51 -1.64 18.78
C SER A 137 -11.80 -2.47 17.70
N ALA A 138 -10.51 -2.77 17.91
CA ALA A 138 -9.60 -3.42 16.97
C ALA A 138 -9.37 -2.64 15.67
N ASP A 139 -9.57 -1.32 15.69
CA ASP A 139 -9.15 -0.41 14.63
C ASP A 139 -7.66 -0.08 14.81
N LEU A 140 -6.83 -0.84 14.10
CA LEU A 140 -5.37 -0.77 14.15
C LEU A 140 -4.76 0.03 12.99
N HIS A 141 -5.53 0.90 12.33
CA HIS A 141 -4.97 1.85 11.36
C HIS A 141 -4.07 2.85 12.07
N LEU A 142 -2.96 3.21 11.45
CA LEU A 142 -1.93 4.06 12.00
C LEU A 142 -2.44 5.50 12.16
N VAL A 143 -1.96 6.16 13.20
CA VAL A 143 -2.04 7.62 13.35
C VAL A 143 -0.65 8.22 13.34
N GLY A 144 -0.54 9.54 13.13
CA GLY A 144 0.75 10.23 12.97
C GLY A 144 1.70 10.13 14.17
N ALA A 145 1.26 9.62 15.31
CA ALA A 145 2.12 9.29 16.44
C ALA A 145 3.02 8.06 16.18
N ALA A 146 2.65 7.18 15.24
CA ALA A 146 3.34 5.94 14.89
C ALA A 146 4.64 6.15 14.10
N THR A 147 5.42 7.17 14.44
CA THR A 147 6.59 7.62 13.67
C THR A 147 7.68 6.56 13.49
N ALA A 148 7.71 5.52 14.33
CA ALA A 148 8.63 4.39 14.20
C ALA A 148 8.14 3.32 13.20
N ALA A 149 6.87 3.35 12.80
CA ALA A 149 6.30 2.50 11.77
C ALA A 149 6.25 3.21 10.41
N ILE A 150 5.91 4.50 10.42
CA ILE A 150 5.69 5.31 9.21
C ILE A 150 7.00 5.52 8.42
N ASP A 151 6.96 5.20 7.13
CA ASP A 151 8.04 5.30 6.15
C ASP A 151 9.30 4.50 6.52
N ARG A 152 9.16 3.38 7.26
CA ARG A 152 10.30 2.63 7.81
C ARG A 152 10.60 1.28 7.17
N ALA A 153 9.71 0.75 6.33
CA ALA A 153 9.93 -0.51 5.64
C ALA A 153 10.59 -0.31 4.28
N ALA A 154 11.21 -1.37 3.76
CA ALA A 154 11.62 -1.42 2.35
C ALA A 154 10.54 -2.13 1.53
N THR A 155 10.44 -1.79 0.25
CA THR A 155 9.50 -2.45 -0.68
C THR A 155 9.74 -3.95 -0.75
N LEU A 156 8.67 -4.73 -0.54
CA LEU A 156 8.63 -6.16 -0.78
C LEU A 156 7.75 -6.45 -1.99
N ALA A 157 8.24 -7.21 -2.97
CA ALA A 157 7.46 -7.58 -4.16
C ALA A 157 6.21 -8.40 -3.79
N GLN A 158 6.27 -9.10 -2.65
CA GLN A 158 5.19 -9.89 -2.08
C GLN A 158 4.22 -9.08 -1.23
N VAL A 159 4.37 -7.76 -1.10
CA VAL A 159 3.45 -6.90 -0.33
C VAL A 159 3.30 -5.56 -1.07
N SER A 160 2.43 -5.54 -2.08
CA SER A 160 2.22 -4.37 -2.95
C SER A 160 1.11 -3.43 -2.47
N ASP A 161 0.24 -3.93 -1.60
CA ASP A 161 -0.87 -3.21 -1.00
C ASP A 161 -0.86 -3.42 0.52
N ASP A 162 -1.72 -2.71 1.24
CA ASP A 162 -1.90 -2.79 2.69
C ASP A 162 -3.17 -3.57 3.09
N TYR A 163 -3.72 -3.32 4.27
CA TYR A 163 -4.92 -3.96 4.80
C TYR A 163 -6.18 -3.58 4.00
N ASP A 164 -6.31 -2.31 3.60
CA ASP A 164 -7.47 -1.77 2.88
C ASP A 164 -7.35 -1.94 1.36
N GLY A 165 -6.16 -2.30 0.88
CA GLY A 165 -5.86 -2.44 -0.55
C GLY A 165 -5.21 -1.20 -1.15
N ASP A 166 -4.78 -0.25 -0.32
CA ASP A 166 -4.03 0.91 -0.76
C ASP A 166 -2.60 0.52 -1.13
N GLY A 167 -2.10 1.12 -2.20
CA GLY A 167 -0.82 0.76 -2.78
C GLY A 167 0.35 1.25 -1.94
N ARG A 168 1.34 0.37 -1.70
CA ARG A 168 2.57 0.73 -0.99
C ARG A 168 3.64 1.28 -1.94
N PRO A 169 4.34 2.38 -1.61
CA PRO A 169 4.15 3.22 -0.42
C PRO A 169 3.11 4.32 -0.62
N ILE A 170 2.44 4.70 0.47
CA ILE A 170 1.95 6.06 0.70
C ILE A 170 3.12 6.83 1.34
N GLY A 171 3.47 7.98 0.78
CA GLY A 171 4.64 8.73 1.23
C GLY A 171 5.94 8.28 0.56
N SER A 172 7.01 8.18 1.34
CA SER A 172 8.39 8.03 0.86
C SER A 172 8.91 6.58 0.86
N ALA A 173 8.37 5.73 1.72
CA ALA A 173 8.68 4.31 1.84
C ALA A 173 7.49 3.58 2.48
N PRO A 174 7.36 2.25 2.32
CA PRO A 174 6.25 1.54 2.93
C PRO A 174 6.30 1.63 4.46
N ASP A 175 5.14 1.52 5.08
CA ASP A 175 5.02 1.48 6.52
C ASP A 175 5.27 0.08 7.09
N VAL A 176 5.78 0.01 8.31
CA VAL A 176 5.87 -1.24 9.08
C VAL A 176 4.49 -1.56 9.63
N GLY A 177 4.08 -2.82 9.51
CA GLY A 177 2.73 -3.27 9.86
C GLY A 177 1.80 -3.35 8.65
N ALA A 178 0.54 -3.67 8.93
CA ALA A 178 -0.48 -3.99 7.93
C ALA A 178 -1.12 -2.79 7.24
N ASP A 179 -0.93 -1.58 7.77
CA ASP A 179 -1.51 -0.34 7.25
C ASP A 179 -0.45 0.55 6.61
N GLU A 180 -0.84 1.43 5.69
CA GLU A 180 -0.07 2.62 5.30
C GLU A 180 -0.72 3.87 5.89
N TYR A 181 0.06 4.69 6.58
CA TYR A 181 -0.43 5.92 7.17
C TYR A 181 -0.72 7.00 6.12
N ASP A 182 -1.83 7.71 6.34
CA ASP A 182 -2.40 8.73 5.44
C ASP A 182 -3.16 8.11 4.25
N PHE A 183 -3.79 8.94 3.44
CA PHE A 183 -4.54 8.50 2.27
C PHE A 183 -3.66 8.55 1.02
N PRO A 184 -3.91 7.69 0.02
CA PRO A 184 -3.20 7.81 -1.25
C PRO A 184 -3.61 9.11 -1.95
N PRO A 185 -2.67 9.85 -2.57
CA PRO A 185 -3.02 11.04 -3.33
C PRO A 185 -3.99 10.68 -4.47
N PRO A 186 -4.87 11.61 -4.89
CA PRO A 186 -5.87 11.33 -5.90
C PRO A 186 -5.23 10.84 -7.20
N ALA A 187 -5.93 9.95 -7.90
CA ALA A 187 -5.42 9.37 -9.14
C ALA A 187 -5.10 10.45 -10.19
N ARG A 188 -4.15 10.16 -11.10
CA ARG A 188 -3.93 11.02 -12.26
C ARG A 188 -5.18 11.03 -13.14
N ALA A 189 -5.53 12.20 -13.68
CA ALA A 189 -6.66 12.29 -14.62
C ALA A 189 -6.46 11.38 -15.83
N ASN A 190 -7.48 10.55 -16.09
CA ASN A 190 -7.44 9.57 -17.15
C ASN A 190 -7.82 10.20 -18.51
N GLY A 191 -7.17 9.77 -19.58
CA GLY A 191 -7.47 10.23 -20.94
C GLY A 191 -7.25 11.72 -21.18
N PHE A 192 -6.42 12.38 -20.35
CA PHE A 192 -6.07 13.79 -20.50
C PHE A 192 -5.40 14.04 -21.85
N ARG A 193 -6.03 14.85 -22.69
CA ARG A 193 -5.59 15.09 -24.07
C ARG A 193 -6.01 16.44 -24.60
N VAL A 194 -5.33 16.90 -25.65
CA VAL A 194 -5.80 17.99 -26.51
C VAL A 194 -6.84 17.42 -27.47
N SER A 195 -8.12 17.73 -27.26
CA SER A 195 -9.22 17.24 -28.09
C SER A 195 -9.48 18.11 -29.32
N ARG A 196 -9.10 19.38 -29.25
CA ARG A 196 -9.18 20.34 -30.36
C ARG A 196 -8.06 21.37 -30.23
N ALA A 197 -7.46 21.75 -31.36
CA ALA A 197 -6.47 22.81 -31.42
C ALA A 197 -6.71 23.67 -32.66
N ILE A 198 -6.60 24.99 -32.48
CA ILE A 198 -6.62 25.98 -33.56
C ILE A 198 -5.36 26.82 -33.40
N THR A 199 -4.51 26.84 -34.42
CA THR A 199 -3.29 27.64 -34.45
C THR A 199 -3.44 28.80 -35.42
N ASP A 200 -3.03 30.00 -35.00
CA ASP A 200 -2.74 31.13 -35.89
C ASP A 200 -1.22 31.43 -35.89
N SER A 201 -0.79 32.58 -36.44
CA SER A 201 0.63 32.93 -36.53
C SER A 201 1.34 33.16 -35.19
N THR A 202 0.59 33.33 -34.10
CA THR A 202 1.11 33.74 -32.79
C THR A 202 0.47 33.04 -31.61
N THR A 203 -0.64 32.32 -31.81
CA THR A 203 -1.41 31.72 -30.74
C THR A 203 -1.83 30.29 -31.06
N LEU A 204 -2.02 29.53 -29.99
CA LEU A 204 -2.67 28.24 -29.97
C LEU A 204 -3.91 28.36 -29.07
N THR A 205 -5.09 28.12 -29.63
CA THR A 205 -6.31 27.84 -28.85
C THR A 205 -6.48 26.33 -28.73
N ALA A 206 -6.24 25.78 -27.54
CA ALA A 206 -6.34 24.35 -27.26
C ALA A 206 -7.51 24.06 -26.33
N THR A 207 -8.33 23.08 -26.71
CA THR A 207 -9.36 22.46 -25.86
C THR A 207 -8.81 21.17 -25.29
N LEU A 208 -8.72 21.11 -23.97
CA LEU A 208 -8.26 19.99 -23.17
C LEU A 208 -9.47 19.21 -22.65
N THR A 209 -9.43 17.88 -22.68
CA THR A 209 -10.44 17.02 -22.06
C THR A 209 -9.80 15.89 -21.27
N TRP A 210 -10.49 15.45 -20.22
CA TRP A 210 -10.06 14.36 -19.33
C TRP A 210 -11.26 13.72 -18.63
N LEU A 211 -11.02 12.59 -17.96
CA LEU A 211 -11.91 12.02 -16.96
C LEU A 211 -11.37 12.40 -15.57
N SER A 212 -12.20 13.10 -14.80
CA SER A 212 -11.84 13.51 -13.43
C SER A 212 -11.73 12.29 -12.49
N PRO A 213 -10.71 12.25 -11.62
CA PRO A 213 -10.69 11.34 -10.48
C PRO A 213 -11.91 11.57 -9.59
N ALA A 214 -12.40 10.51 -8.94
CA ALA A 214 -13.59 10.59 -8.08
C ALA A 214 -13.34 11.42 -6.81
N GLU A 215 -12.10 11.41 -6.31
CA GLU A 215 -11.69 12.12 -5.10
C GLU A 215 -11.42 13.62 -5.36
N ALA A 216 -11.39 14.06 -6.63
CA ALA A 216 -11.01 15.41 -6.97
C ALA A 216 -12.05 16.45 -6.51
N VAL A 217 -11.59 17.45 -5.76
CA VAL A 217 -12.37 18.63 -5.37
C VAL A 217 -11.97 19.88 -6.16
N THR A 218 -10.71 19.99 -6.60
CA THR A 218 -10.23 21.06 -7.50
C THR A 218 -9.27 20.52 -8.57
N VAL A 219 -9.14 21.26 -9.66
CA VAL A 219 -8.22 20.95 -10.77
C VAL A 219 -7.35 22.17 -11.08
N THR A 220 -6.05 21.93 -11.25
CA THR A 220 -5.10 22.91 -11.78
C THR A 220 -4.55 22.47 -13.12
N LEU A 221 -4.56 23.39 -14.08
CA LEU A 221 -4.00 23.22 -15.41
C LEU A 221 -2.83 24.17 -15.64
N ARG A 222 -1.76 23.65 -16.23
CA ARG A 222 -0.56 24.42 -16.60
C ARG A 222 -0.09 24.07 -18.00
N TYR A 223 0.78 24.90 -18.58
CA TYR A 223 1.46 24.58 -19.83
C TYR A 223 2.95 24.94 -19.78
N SER A 224 3.75 24.27 -20.62
CA SER A 224 5.18 24.50 -20.78
C SER A 224 5.64 24.05 -22.18
N ASN A 225 6.81 24.55 -22.61
CA ASN A 225 7.48 24.07 -23.83
C ASN A 225 8.36 22.83 -23.57
N THR A 226 8.40 22.35 -22.33
CA THR A 226 9.04 21.10 -21.92
C THR A 226 8.03 20.19 -21.24
N LEU A 227 8.24 18.87 -21.28
CA LEU A 227 7.39 17.90 -20.59
C LEU A 227 7.24 18.27 -19.10
N ILE A 228 6.01 18.22 -18.58
CA ILE A 228 5.71 18.62 -17.21
C ILE A 228 5.80 17.39 -16.29
N GLY A 229 6.68 17.46 -15.31
CA GLY A 229 6.83 16.51 -14.21
C GLY A 229 6.55 17.19 -12.87
N VAL A 230 6.75 16.45 -11.77
CA VAL A 230 6.58 16.99 -10.41
C VAL A 230 7.55 18.15 -10.14
N ASP A 231 8.81 18.03 -10.59
CA ASP A 231 9.88 18.98 -10.29
C ASP A 231 9.71 20.35 -10.97
N ASN A 232 9.14 20.37 -12.17
CA ASN A 232 8.95 21.61 -12.94
C ASN A 232 7.50 22.12 -12.93
N TRP A 233 6.60 21.47 -12.19
CA TRP A 233 5.19 21.86 -12.11
C TRP A 233 5.00 23.33 -11.70
N ALA A 234 5.69 23.75 -10.64
CA ALA A 234 5.59 25.11 -10.13
C ALA A 234 6.11 26.17 -11.11
N GLY A 235 7.08 25.81 -11.96
CA GLY A 235 7.65 26.67 -12.99
C GLY A 235 6.88 26.70 -14.31
N ALA A 236 5.98 25.74 -14.55
CA ALA A 236 5.10 25.75 -15.71
C ALA A 236 4.07 26.89 -15.61
N THR A 237 3.69 27.49 -16.73
CA THR A 237 2.77 28.63 -16.75
C THR A 237 1.36 28.21 -16.38
N LEU A 238 0.73 28.92 -15.44
CA LEU A 238 -0.62 28.65 -14.99
C LEU A 238 -1.65 28.96 -16.09
N LEU A 239 -2.55 28.01 -16.36
CA LEU A 239 -3.74 28.24 -17.17
C LEU A 239 -4.96 28.55 -16.29
N THR A 240 -5.16 27.74 -15.25
CA THR A 240 -6.22 27.91 -14.25
C THR A 240 -5.96 27.03 -13.04
N ASP A 241 -6.37 27.46 -11.86
CA ASP A 241 -6.36 26.76 -10.57
C ASP A 241 -7.73 26.83 -9.87
N THR A 242 -8.77 27.29 -10.57
CA THR A 242 -10.11 27.54 -10.01
C THR A 242 -11.15 26.55 -10.51
N LEU A 243 -10.74 25.50 -11.24
CA LEU A 243 -11.69 24.54 -11.78
C LEU A 243 -12.21 23.62 -10.65
N PRO A 244 -13.52 23.36 -10.58
CA PRO A 244 -14.05 22.35 -9.68
C PRO A 244 -13.53 20.97 -10.08
N GLY A 245 -13.40 20.06 -9.13
CA GLY A 245 -12.90 18.70 -9.36
C GLY A 245 -13.69 17.90 -10.41
N SER A 246 -14.98 18.20 -10.56
CA SER A 246 -15.87 17.61 -11.56
C SER A 246 -15.70 18.17 -12.98
N ALA A 247 -14.88 19.21 -13.18
CA ALA A 247 -14.60 19.76 -14.51
C ALA A 247 -13.87 18.71 -15.35
N SER A 248 -14.29 18.53 -16.60
CA SER A 248 -13.74 17.53 -17.54
C SER A 248 -13.28 18.12 -18.87
N ILE A 249 -13.37 19.45 -19.00
CA ILE A 249 -13.02 20.20 -20.20
C ILE A 249 -12.54 21.60 -19.85
N PHE A 250 -11.54 22.10 -20.57
CA PHE A 250 -11.07 23.48 -20.49
C PHE A 250 -10.54 23.94 -21.84
N THR A 251 -10.77 25.19 -22.21
CA THR A 251 -10.19 25.78 -23.42
C THR A 251 -9.33 26.97 -23.05
N ALA A 252 -8.10 27.00 -23.55
CA ALA A 252 -7.13 28.06 -23.30
C ALA A 252 -6.57 28.60 -24.62
N THR A 253 -6.31 29.89 -24.67
CA THR A 253 -5.51 30.54 -25.73
C THR A 253 -4.17 30.93 -25.14
N LEU A 254 -3.07 30.53 -25.78
CA LEU A 254 -1.71 30.77 -25.31
C LEU A 254 -0.78 31.20 -26.45
N PRO A 255 0.33 31.91 -26.15
CA PRO A 255 1.34 32.24 -27.14
C PRO A 255 1.97 30.99 -27.76
N TYR A 256 2.06 30.96 -29.08
CA TYR A 256 2.58 29.82 -29.82
C TYR A 256 3.32 30.28 -31.08
N ALA A 257 4.61 29.94 -31.16
CA ALA A 257 5.48 30.24 -32.29
C ALA A 257 5.94 28.98 -33.03
N GLY A 258 5.27 27.84 -32.80
CA GLY A 258 5.70 26.52 -33.24
C GLY A 258 6.34 25.68 -32.12
N GLY A 259 6.70 24.44 -32.44
CA GLY A 259 7.26 23.48 -31.48
C GLY A 259 6.19 22.69 -30.71
N THR A 260 6.62 21.98 -29.67
CA THR A 260 5.72 21.20 -28.81
C THR A 260 5.34 22.00 -27.57
N VAL A 261 4.04 22.08 -27.30
CA VAL A 261 3.49 22.58 -26.04
C VAL A 261 2.96 21.41 -25.25
N TYR A 262 3.42 21.27 -24.01
CA TYR A 262 2.93 20.31 -23.04
C TYR A 262 1.92 20.99 -22.12
N PHE A 263 0.80 20.31 -21.89
CA PHE A 263 -0.21 20.67 -20.92
C PHE A 263 -0.11 19.72 -19.75
N GLY A 264 -0.23 20.26 -18.55
CA GLY A 264 -0.21 19.53 -17.29
C GLY A 264 -1.54 19.65 -16.58
N HIS A 265 -2.01 18.56 -15.99
CA HIS A 265 -3.20 18.50 -15.16
C HIS A 265 -2.85 17.87 -13.81
N ARG A 266 -3.28 18.51 -12.72
CA ARG A 266 -3.30 17.91 -11.37
C ARG A 266 -4.65 18.12 -10.72
N SER A 267 -5.13 17.09 -10.03
CA SER A 267 -6.30 17.16 -9.14
C SER A 267 -5.86 17.27 -7.70
N GLN A 268 -6.60 18.05 -6.91
CA GLN A 268 -6.50 18.03 -5.46
C GLN A 268 -7.73 17.32 -4.88
N ASP A 269 -7.58 16.58 -3.80
CA ASP A 269 -8.68 15.97 -3.06
C ASP A 269 -9.15 16.85 -1.88
N GLY A 270 -10.15 16.36 -1.13
CA GLY A 270 -10.68 17.05 0.05
C GLY A 270 -9.71 17.18 1.23
N LEU A 271 -8.62 16.40 1.23
CA LEU A 271 -7.56 16.42 2.24
C LEU A 271 -6.42 17.38 1.87
N GLY A 272 -6.46 17.93 0.65
CA GLY A 272 -5.45 18.84 0.14
C GLY A 272 -4.27 18.15 -0.56
N GLN A 273 -4.31 16.82 -0.70
CA GLN A 273 -3.29 16.05 -1.41
C GLN A 273 -3.45 16.23 -2.92
N TRP A 274 -2.34 16.17 -3.65
CA TRP A 274 -2.31 16.44 -5.10
C TRP A 274 -1.88 15.23 -5.90
N SER A 275 -2.62 14.91 -6.95
CA SER A 275 -2.27 13.87 -7.92
C SER A 275 -0.90 14.14 -8.53
N ALA A 276 -0.21 13.11 -9.02
CA ALA A 276 0.91 13.33 -9.95
C ALA A 276 0.42 14.05 -11.24
N PRO A 277 1.29 14.75 -11.98
CA PRO A 277 0.89 15.41 -13.23
C PRO A 277 0.43 14.41 -14.30
N ALA A 278 -0.78 14.60 -14.82
CA ALA A 278 -1.19 14.06 -16.12
C ALA A 278 -0.71 14.98 -17.25
N ASN A 279 -0.29 14.41 -18.38
CA ASN A 279 0.27 15.18 -19.49
C ASN A 279 -0.53 14.99 -20.77
N ALA A 280 -0.74 16.10 -21.48
CA ALA A 280 -1.17 16.14 -22.87
C ALA A 280 -0.19 17.02 -23.65
N PHE A 281 -0.17 16.93 -24.97
CA PHE A 281 0.71 17.79 -25.78
C PHE A 281 0.10 18.15 -27.13
N TRP A 282 0.62 19.22 -27.72
CA TRP A 282 0.33 19.65 -29.08
C TRP A 282 1.64 20.01 -29.80
N PRO A 283 1.81 19.69 -31.09
CA PRO A 283 0.93 18.88 -31.92
C PRO A 283 0.92 17.41 -31.49
N ALA A 284 -0.25 16.78 -31.54
CA ALA A 284 -0.42 15.34 -31.30
C ALA A 284 -1.04 14.68 -32.53
N SER A 285 -0.49 13.55 -32.95
CA SER A 285 -1.02 12.72 -34.02
C SER A 285 -1.51 11.39 -33.45
N HIS A 286 -2.76 11.05 -33.68
CA HIS A 286 -3.32 9.74 -33.32
C HIS A 286 -3.46 8.88 -34.57
N VAL A 287 -2.91 7.67 -34.51
CA VAL A 287 -3.09 6.65 -35.56
C VAL A 287 -4.09 5.63 -35.03
N TYR A 288 -5.26 5.55 -35.68
CA TYR A 288 -6.25 4.52 -35.40
C TYR A 288 -6.02 3.37 -36.38
N LEU A 289 -5.56 2.22 -35.87
CA LEU A 289 -5.45 1.01 -36.68
C LEU A 289 -6.84 0.38 -36.86
N PRO A 290 -7.22 -0.04 -38.07
CA PRO A 290 -8.44 -0.80 -38.26
C PRO A 290 -8.33 -2.15 -37.54
N LEU A 291 -9.39 -2.53 -36.82
CA LEU A 291 -9.52 -3.88 -36.28
C LEU A 291 -9.74 -4.85 -37.44
N VAL A 292 -8.74 -5.67 -37.76
CA VAL A 292 -8.86 -6.73 -38.77
C VAL A 292 -9.06 -8.06 -38.06
N SER A 293 -10.28 -8.58 -38.03
CA SER A 293 -10.54 -9.97 -37.65
C SER A 293 -10.37 -10.88 -38.86
N ARG A 294 -9.62 -11.99 -38.71
CA ARG A 294 -9.66 -13.09 -39.67
C ARG A 294 -10.87 -13.96 -39.34
N ASN A 295 -11.70 -14.23 -40.36
CA ASN A 295 -12.73 -15.28 -40.30
C ASN A 295 -12.09 -16.66 -40.36
#